data_AF-A0A965M3B1-F1
#
_entry.id   AF-A0A965M3B1-F1
#
_cell.length_a   1.000
_cell.length_b   1.000
_cell.length_c   1.000
_cell.angle_alpha   90.00
_cell.angle_beta   90.00
_cell.angle_gamma   90.00
#
_symmetry.space_group_name_H-M   'P 1'
#
loop_
_entity.id
_entity.type
_entity.pdbx_description
1 polymer ?
#
loop_
_entity_poly.entity_id
_entity_poly.type
_entity_poly.pdbx_seq_one_letter_code
_entity_poly.pdbx_strand_id
1 'polypeptide(L)'
;MKKRAVVGVGLAGFPENAAGNSWAFLQWGLGLRDLGWDVWLVESLQKKEIFNPAGQPCGLSESVNLAHWKKLLHEIGWEGRATLLAEGETIEERDLREFAQGADLFLNLSGHFKRPDLVQGAASRVYVDLDPVFTQIWAKVYQSPMNFAGHNAFWSVGLSMGRGAVVPDTGHAWKPVLPPVCVDHRDALVRICGGGVGRKRIRQQGHGV
;
A
#
# COMPACT_ATOMS: atom_id res chain seq x y z
N MET A 1 21.26 12.87 9.89
CA MET A 1 20.38 11.72 10.22
C MET A 1 19.64 11.29 8.96
N LYS A 2 19.39 9.99 8.78
CA LYS A 2 18.61 9.46 7.65
C LYS A 2 17.16 9.92 7.79
N LYS A 3 16.51 10.38 6.71
CA LYS A 3 15.08 10.74 6.75
C LYS A 3 14.22 9.50 6.96
N ARG A 4 13.13 9.62 7.70
CA ARG A 4 12.23 8.53 8.08
C ARG A 4 10.85 8.70 7.44
N ALA A 5 10.35 7.63 6.82
CA ALA A 5 9.02 7.58 6.25
C ALA A 5 8.23 6.37 6.74
N VAL A 6 6.96 6.57 7.08
CA VAL A 6 5.97 5.50 7.22
C VAL A 6 5.13 5.47 5.94
N VAL A 7 4.89 4.30 5.36
CA VAL A 7 4.11 4.17 4.12
C VAL A 7 2.98 3.17 4.34
N GLY A 8 1.75 3.70 4.36
CA GLY A 8 0.51 2.95 4.35
C GLY A 8 0.26 2.32 2.98
N VAL A 9 0.20 1.00 2.89
CA VAL A 9 0.05 0.22 1.66
C VAL A 9 -1.19 -0.66 1.68
N GLY A 10 -1.65 -1.10 0.51
CA GLY A 10 -2.71 -2.11 0.35
C GLY A 10 -2.17 -3.34 -0.38
N LEU A 11 -1.46 -4.22 0.34
CA LEU A 11 -0.82 -5.42 -0.19
C LEU A 11 -1.47 -6.69 0.37
N ALA A 12 -1.50 -6.81 1.69
CA ALA A 12 -2.05 -7.98 2.39
C ALA A 12 -3.56 -8.13 2.15
N GLY A 13 -4.30 -7.03 1.96
CA GLY A 13 -5.73 -7.04 1.65
C GLY A 13 -6.07 -7.61 0.26
N PHE A 14 -5.08 -7.73 -0.62
CA PHE A 14 -5.23 -8.26 -1.97
C PHE A 14 -4.22 -9.39 -2.25
N PRO A 15 -4.33 -10.54 -1.55
CA PRO A 15 -3.30 -11.57 -1.57
C PRO A 15 -3.22 -12.37 -2.88
N GLU A 16 -4.24 -12.27 -3.74
CA GLU A 16 -4.39 -13.06 -4.96
C GLU A 16 -4.65 -12.18 -6.18
N ASN A 17 -4.07 -12.55 -7.33
CA ASN A 17 -4.30 -11.92 -8.64
C ASN A 17 -4.14 -10.39 -8.69
N ALA A 18 -3.36 -9.82 -7.77
CA ALA A 18 -3.28 -8.38 -7.53
C ALA A 18 -1.97 -7.75 -8.02
N ALA A 19 -1.31 -8.31 -9.03
CA ALA A 19 0.05 -7.90 -9.43
C ALA A 19 0.17 -6.39 -9.73
N GLY A 20 -0.80 -5.82 -10.45
CA GLY A 20 -0.85 -4.39 -10.74
C GLY A 20 -1.06 -3.53 -9.49
N ASN A 21 -1.94 -3.97 -8.59
CA ASN A 21 -2.18 -3.33 -7.30
C ASN A 21 -0.90 -3.36 -6.44
N SER A 22 -0.32 -4.54 -6.22
CA SER A 22 0.92 -4.69 -5.45
C SER A 22 2.02 -3.75 -5.98
N TRP A 23 2.10 -3.60 -7.31
CA TRP A 23 3.07 -2.71 -7.92
C TRP A 23 2.79 -1.23 -7.71
N ALA A 24 1.53 -0.81 -7.83
CA ALA A 24 1.14 0.57 -7.59
C ALA A 24 1.51 1.05 -6.16
N PHE A 25 1.38 0.17 -5.16
CA PHE A 25 1.71 0.48 -3.77
C PHE A 25 3.21 0.36 -3.47
N LEU A 26 3.87 -0.73 -3.89
CA LEU A 26 5.24 -1.01 -3.47
C LEU A 26 6.27 0.02 -3.95
N GLN A 27 6.06 0.62 -5.11
CA GLN A 27 7.00 1.59 -5.68
C GLN A 27 7.21 2.82 -4.79
N TRP A 28 6.24 3.19 -3.97
CA TRP A 28 6.39 4.30 -3.02
C TRP A 28 7.41 3.98 -1.93
N GLY A 29 7.30 2.79 -1.33
CA GLY A 29 8.25 2.34 -0.32
C GLY A 29 9.64 2.09 -0.91
N LEU A 30 9.69 1.32 -2.01
CA LEU A 30 10.93 0.98 -2.71
C LEU A 30 11.68 2.23 -3.18
N GLY A 31 11.00 3.15 -3.86
CA GLY A 31 11.60 4.39 -4.34
C GLY A 31 12.16 5.27 -3.22
N LEU A 32 11.45 5.38 -2.09
CA LEU A 32 11.98 6.09 -0.92
C LEU A 32 13.23 5.40 -0.35
N ARG A 33 13.23 4.06 -0.26
CA ARG A 33 14.39 3.29 0.18
C ARG A 33 15.59 3.49 -0.75
N ASP A 34 15.37 3.47 -2.06
CA ASP A 34 16.41 3.70 -3.08
C ASP A 34 16.98 5.12 -3.01
N LEU A 35 16.16 6.11 -2.63
CA LEU A 35 16.58 7.47 -2.33
C LEU A 35 17.27 7.62 -0.96
N GLY A 36 17.49 6.53 -0.24
CA GLY A 36 18.21 6.52 1.04
C GLY A 36 17.36 6.93 2.24
N TRP A 37 16.04 6.76 2.22
CA TRP A 37 15.18 6.91 3.40
C TRP A 37 15.15 5.63 4.25
N ASP A 38 14.93 5.76 5.56
CA ASP A 38 14.49 4.64 6.40
C ASP A 38 12.98 4.56 6.30
N VAL A 39 12.44 3.40 5.92
CA VAL A 39 11.05 3.27 5.49
C VAL A 39 10.38 2.13 6.23
N TRP A 40 9.26 2.42 6.88
CA TRP A 40 8.41 1.45 7.56
C TRP A 40 7.11 1.24 6.79
N LEU A 41 6.82 0.01 6.35
CA LEU A 41 5.58 -0.32 5.66
C LEU A 41 4.47 -0.65 6.66
N VAL A 42 3.27 -0.10 6.47
CA VAL A 42 2.13 -0.39 7.34
C VAL A 42 0.87 -0.67 6.54
N GLU A 43 0.03 -1.55 7.04
CA GLU A 43 -1.28 -1.84 6.47
C GLU A 43 -2.28 -2.16 7.59
N SER A 44 -3.57 -1.91 7.36
CA SER A 44 -4.64 -2.25 8.30
C SER A 44 -5.73 -3.03 7.58
N LEU A 45 -5.93 -4.28 7.98
CA LEU A 45 -6.99 -5.14 7.46
C LEU A 45 -8.26 -5.00 8.28
N GLN A 46 -9.39 -4.90 7.60
CA GLN A 46 -10.72 -5.08 8.17
C GLN A 46 -11.03 -6.57 8.28
N LYS A 47 -11.91 -6.93 9.22
CA LYS A 47 -12.27 -8.34 9.46
C LYS A 47 -12.79 -9.04 8.20
N LYS A 48 -13.51 -8.32 7.33
CA LYS A 48 -14.07 -8.85 6.07
C LYS A 48 -13.01 -9.18 5.01
N GLU A 49 -11.78 -8.68 5.17
CA GLU A 49 -10.68 -8.88 4.23
C GLU A 49 -9.81 -10.08 4.60
N ILE A 50 -10.09 -10.74 5.75
CA ILE A 50 -9.26 -11.81 6.31
C ILE A 50 -9.92 -13.15 6.05
N PHE A 51 -9.28 -13.99 5.23
CA PHE A 51 -9.81 -15.29 4.83
C PHE A 51 -8.74 -16.36 4.73
N ASN A 52 -9.16 -17.61 4.89
CA ASN A 52 -8.32 -18.79 4.73
C ASN A 52 -8.22 -19.20 3.24
N PRO A 53 -7.42 -20.22 2.87
CA PRO A 53 -7.30 -20.66 1.48
C PRO A 53 -8.60 -21.18 0.84
N ALA A 54 -9.61 -21.52 1.64
CA ALA A 54 -10.94 -21.91 1.16
C ALA A 54 -11.89 -20.71 0.97
N GLY A 55 -11.41 -19.47 1.18
CA GLY A 55 -12.20 -18.24 1.06
C GLY A 55 -13.14 -17.99 2.26
N GLN A 56 -12.94 -18.69 3.37
CA GLN A 56 -13.78 -18.53 4.57
C GLN A 56 -13.16 -17.52 5.54
N PRO A 57 -13.96 -16.70 6.26
CA PRO A 57 -13.46 -15.84 7.32
C PRO A 57 -12.67 -16.63 8.37
N CYS A 58 -11.52 -16.11 8.81
CA CYS A 58 -10.66 -16.75 9.80
C CYS A 58 -9.89 -15.72 10.64
N GLY A 59 -9.09 -16.17 11.60
CA GLY A 59 -8.13 -15.32 12.31
C GLY A 59 -6.90 -14.99 11.45
N LEU A 60 -6.19 -13.91 11.77
CA LEU A 60 -5.06 -13.45 10.96
C LEU A 60 -3.96 -14.51 10.81
N SER A 61 -3.70 -15.30 11.86
CA SER A 61 -2.66 -16.34 11.88
C SER A 61 -2.90 -17.46 10.85
N GLU A 62 -4.14 -17.72 10.48
CA GLU A 62 -4.56 -18.76 9.52
C GLU A 62 -4.82 -18.19 8.11
N SER A 63 -4.72 -16.86 7.96
CA SER A 63 -5.14 -16.17 6.74
C SER A 63 -4.13 -16.25 5.61
N VAL A 64 -4.64 -16.27 4.37
CA VAL A 64 -3.79 -16.09 3.18
C VAL A 64 -3.18 -14.70 3.13
N ASN A 65 -3.82 -13.70 3.76
CA ASN A 65 -3.35 -12.32 3.85
C ASN A 65 -2.00 -12.24 4.58
N LEU A 66 -1.89 -12.85 5.77
CA LEU A 66 -0.64 -12.84 6.54
C LEU A 66 0.45 -13.65 5.83
N ALA A 67 0.10 -14.78 5.23
CA ALA A 67 1.03 -15.59 4.45
C ALA A 67 1.59 -14.81 3.24
N HIS A 68 0.72 -14.11 2.52
CA HIS A 68 1.10 -13.24 1.41
C HIS A 68 2.01 -12.09 1.86
N TRP A 69 1.62 -11.37 2.92
CA TRP A 69 2.41 -10.28 3.50
C TRP A 69 3.84 -10.72 3.84
N LYS A 70 3.98 -11.84 4.57
CA LYS A 70 5.30 -12.40 4.94
C LYS A 70 6.14 -12.79 3.72
N LYS A 71 5.53 -13.48 2.75
CA LYS A 71 6.22 -13.86 1.50
C LYS A 71 6.71 -12.63 0.75
N LEU A 72 5.85 -11.62 0.65
CA LEU A 72 6.16 -10.38 -0.04
C LEU A 72 7.35 -9.69 0.62
N LEU A 73 7.30 -9.44 1.94
CA LEU A 73 8.39 -8.78 2.66
C LEU A 73 9.72 -9.52 2.51
N HIS A 74 9.69 -10.85 2.50
CA HIS A 74 10.88 -11.67 2.31
C HIS A 74 11.50 -11.48 0.91
N GLU A 75 10.69 -11.52 -0.15
CA GLU A 75 11.18 -11.37 -1.53
C GLU A 75 11.80 -9.99 -1.81
N ILE A 76 11.34 -8.93 -1.12
CA ILE A 76 11.89 -7.57 -1.25
C ILE A 76 12.93 -7.20 -0.17
N GLY A 77 13.28 -8.15 0.72
CA GLY A 77 14.22 -7.96 1.82
C GLY A 77 13.80 -6.84 2.77
N TRP A 78 12.61 -6.93 3.34
CA TRP A 78 11.97 -5.89 4.16
C TRP A 78 11.55 -6.38 5.56
N GLU A 79 12.23 -7.40 6.05
CA GLU A 79 12.01 -7.93 7.39
C GLU A 79 12.35 -6.89 8.46
N GLY A 80 11.50 -6.78 9.50
CA GLY A 80 11.73 -5.89 10.65
C GLY A 80 11.42 -4.40 10.43
N ARG A 81 10.93 -4.01 9.25
CA ARG A 81 10.51 -2.63 8.94
C ARG A 81 9.09 -2.59 8.39
N ALA A 82 8.21 -3.38 8.98
CA ALA A 82 6.84 -3.51 8.51
C ALA A 82 5.87 -3.95 9.63
N THR A 83 4.64 -3.43 9.61
CA THR A 83 3.58 -3.80 10.56
C THR A 83 2.27 -4.04 9.82
N LEU A 84 1.68 -5.23 10.00
CA LEU A 84 0.34 -5.54 9.52
C LEU A 84 -0.62 -5.55 10.70
N LEU A 85 -1.56 -4.60 10.71
CA LEU A 85 -2.65 -4.56 11.68
C LEU A 85 -3.86 -5.28 11.12
N ALA A 86 -4.66 -5.86 12.00
CA ALA A 86 -5.91 -6.52 11.63
C ALA A 86 -6.97 -6.24 12.69
N GLU A 87 -8.18 -5.93 12.25
CA GLU A 87 -9.32 -5.69 13.11
C GLU A 87 -9.67 -6.95 13.93
N GLY A 88 -9.71 -6.81 15.26
CA GLY A 88 -9.97 -7.91 16.18
C GLY A 88 -8.73 -8.71 16.60
N GLU A 89 -7.54 -8.35 16.11
CA GLU A 89 -6.28 -8.97 16.48
C GLU A 89 -5.47 -8.05 17.39
N THR A 90 -4.73 -8.63 18.35
CA THR A 90 -3.78 -7.89 19.18
C THR A 90 -2.39 -7.98 18.55
N ILE A 91 -1.90 -6.86 18.00
CA ILE A 91 -0.60 -6.76 17.34
C ILE A 91 0.29 -5.82 18.15
N GLU A 92 1.59 -6.12 18.19
CA GLU A 92 2.61 -5.26 18.82
C GLU A 92 2.74 -3.94 18.02
N GLU A 93 2.64 -2.79 18.70
CA GLU A 93 2.63 -1.46 18.09
C GLU A 93 3.82 -0.58 18.52
N ARG A 94 4.59 -0.98 19.54
CA ARG A 94 5.65 -0.17 20.15
C ARG A 94 6.69 0.24 19.13
N ASP A 95 7.23 -0.70 18.37
CA ASP A 95 8.33 -0.40 17.47
C ASP A 95 7.88 0.54 16.32
N LEU A 96 6.64 0.39 15.86
CA LEU A 96 6.03 1.32 14.90
C LEU A 96 5.82 2.72 15.52
N ARG A 97 5.29 2.80 16.74
CA ARG A 97 5.08 4.09 17.44
C ARG A 97 6.40 4.82 17.64
N GLU A 98 7.42 4.13 18.11
CA GLU A 98 8.78 4.68 18.30
C GLU A 98 9.37 5.16 16.96
N PHE A 99 9.21 4.38 15.89
CA PHE A 99 9.69 4.76 14.58
C PHE A 99 8.98 5.99 14.02
N ALA A 100 7.64 6.01 14.11
CA ALA A 100 6.80 7.08 13.61
C ALA A 100 6.97 8.39 14.40
N GLN A 101 7.42 8.31 15.66
CA GLN A 101 7.71 9.47 16.48
C GLN A 101 8.85 10.31 15.87
N GLY A 102 8.50 11.49 15.37
CA GLY A 102 9.43 12.39 14.69
C GLY A 102 9.82 11.93 13.28
N ALA A 103 9.05 11.02 12.67
CA ALA A 103 9.24 10.70 11.26
C ALA A 103 9.00 11.95 10.38
N ASP A 104 9.76 12.10 9.31
CA ASP A 104 9.61 13.25 8.41
C ASP A 104 8.31 13.16 7.60
N LEU A 105 7.90 11.92 7.28
CA LEU A 105 6.84 11.65 6.34
C LEU A 105 5.99 10.44 6.74
N PHE A 106 4.69 10.55 6.57
CA PHE A 106 3.73 9.46 6.49
C PHE A 106 2.97 9.58 5.18
N LEU A 107 3.05 8.57 4.32
CA LEU A 107 2.28 8.48 3.09
C LEU A 107 1.20 7.42 3.26
N ASN A 108 -0.06 7.82 3.33
CA ASN A 108 -1.18 6.88 3.37
C ASN A 108 -1.75 6.71 1.96
N LEU A 109 -1.31 5.66 1.27
CA LEU A 109 -1.74 5.40 -0.10
C LEU A 109 -3.18 4.88 -0.08
N SER A 110 -4.09 5.55 -0.80
CA SER A 110 -5.54 5.33 -0.85
C SER A 110 -6.19 5.09 0.53
N GLY A 111 -5.59 5.63 1.60
CA GLY A 111 -6.09 5.49 2.96
C GLY A 111 -6.03 4.08 3.55
N HIS A 112 -5.20 3.16 3.04
CA HIS A 112 -5.17 1.77 3.50
C HIS A 112 -4.73 1.59 4.96
N PHE A 113 -4.00 2.55 5.53
CA PHE A 113 -3.71 2.54 6.97
C PHE A 113 -4.80 3.28 7.76
N LYS A 114 -5.40 2.62 8.75
CA LYS A 114 -6.60 3.09 9.48
C LYS A 114 -6.34 3.50 10.92
N ARG A 115 -5.08 3.52 11.36
CA ARG A 115 -4.68 3.81 12.75
C ARG A 115 -3.84 5.09 12.84
N PRO A 116 -4.44 6.27 12.57
CA PRO A 116 -3.70 7.53 12.57
C PRO A 116 -3.04 7.83 13.92
N ASP A 117 -3.56 7.30 15.03
CA ASP A 117 -2.97 7.41 16.37
C ASP A 117 -1.53 6.86 16.46
N LEU A 118 -1.16 5.94 15.57
CA LEU A 118 0.19 5.35 15.52
C LEU A 118 1.20 6.23 14.79
N VAL A 119 0.73 7.19 14.00
CA VAL A 119 1.56 7.98 13.08
C VAL A 119 1.39 9.49 13.27
N GLN A 120 0.72 9.93 14.35
CA GLN A 120 0.52 11.36 14.63
C GLN A 120 1.84 12.11 14.82
N GLY A 121 2.89 11.43 15.29
CA GLY A 121 4.23 11.98 15.47
C GLY A 121 4.98 12.29 14.17
N ALA A 122 4.47 11.87 13.00
CA ALA A 122 5.07 12.21 11.72
C ALA A 122 4.77 13.67 11.33
N ALA A 123 5.78 14.40 10.85
CA ALA A 123 5.67 15.83 10.54
C ALA A 123 4.72 16.10 9.37
N SER A 124 4.93 15.42 8.23
CA SER A 124 4.03 15.46 7.08
C SER A 124 3.20 14.19 7.02
N ARG A 125 1.88 14.29 7.11
CA ARG A 125 0.93 13.17 7.05
C ARG A 125 0.08 13.34 5.81
N VAL A 126 0.49 12.68 4.74
CA VAL A 126 -0.03 12.88 3.40
C VAL A 126 -1.01 11.75 3.06
N TYR A 127 -2.24 12.09 2.73
CA TYR A 127 -3.13 11.16 2.04
C TYR A 127 -2.78 11.20 0.55
N VAL A 128 -2.43 10.06 -0.03
CA VAL A 128 -2.13 9.96 -1.47
C VAL A 128 -3.23 9.17 -2.15
N ASP A 129 -4.04 9.85 -2.93
CA ASP A 129 -5.13 9.26 -3.70
C ASP A 129 -4.58 8.61 -4.98
N LEU A 130 -4.58 7.27 -5.01
CA LEU A 130 -4.19 6.50 -6.20
C LEU A 130 -5.37 6.25 -7.15
N ASP A 131 -6.60 6.54 -6.71
CA ASP A 131 -7.85 6.27 -7.43
C ASP A 131 -8.72 7.53 -7.54
N PRO A 132 -8.21 8.60 -8.20
CA PRO A 132 -8.95 9.84 -8.35
C PRO A 132 -10.30 9.60 -9.02
N VAL A 133 -11.24 10.47 -8.73
CA VAL A 133 -12.69 10.33 -8.96
C VAL A 133 -13.35 9.35 -8.00
N PHE A 134 -12.84 8.11 -7.86
CA PHE A 134 -13.45 7.11 -6.96
C PHE A 134 -13.37 7.52 -5.50
N THR A 135 -12.20 7.95 -5.03
CA THR A 135 -12.02 8.47 -3.67
C THR A 135 -13.02 9.58 -3.33
N GLN A 136 -13.26 10.48 -4.27
CA GLN A 136 -14.17 11.61 -4.09
C GLN A 136 -15.63 11.18 -4.10
N ILE A 137 -16.02 10.27 -5.01
CA ILE A 137 -17.36 9.68 -5.05
C ILE A 137 -17.65 8.91 -3.75
N TRP A 138 -16.73 8.06 -3.30
CA TRP A 138 -16.89 7.32 -2.05
C TRP A 138 -17.07 8.27 -0.86
N ALA A 139 -16.25 9.32 -0.77
CA ALA A 139 -16.36 10.31 0.29
C ALA A 139 -17.69 11.09 0.28
N LYS A 140 -18.13 11.57 -0.89
CA LYS A 140 -19.19 12.58 -0.97
C LYS A 140 -20.55 12.04 -1.38
N VAL A 141 -20.59 10.99 -2.19
CA VAL A 141 -21.83 10.36 -2.66
C VAL A 141 -22.20 9.20 -1.74
N TYR A 142 -21.26 8.29 -1.49
CA TYR A 142 -21.51 7.12 -0.63
C TYR A 142 -21.24 7.38 0.86
N GLN A 143 -20.74 8.57 1.22
CA GLN A 143 -20.40 8.94 2.60
C GLN A 143 -19.51 7.91 3.31
N SER A 144 -18.67 7.23 2.53
CA SER A 144 -17.76 6.20 3.04
C SER A 144 -16.67 6.86 3.88
N PRO A 145 -16.28 6.25 5.01
CA PRO A 145 -15.22 6.78 5.85
C PRO A 145 -13.85 6.62 5.16
N MET A 146 -13.45 7.63 4.39
CA MET A 146 -12.19 7.63 3.64
C MET A 146 -10.93 7.86 4.48
N ASN A 147 -11.09 8.07 5.80
CA ASN A 147 -9.98 8.32 6.73
C ASN A 147 -9.14 9.57 6.38
N PHE A 148 -9.79 10.65 5.91
CA PHE A 148 -9.08 11.90 5.64
C PHE A 148 -8.58 12.57 6.92
N ALA A 149 -9.33 12.44 8.03
CA ALA A 149 -8.92 12.92 9.33
C ALA A 149 -7.55 12.35 9.74
N GLY A 150 -6.70 13.18 10.33
CA GLY A 150 -5.33 12.80 10.72
C GLY A 150 -4.26 13.14 9.67
N HIS A 151 -4.65 13.46 8.44
CA HIS A 151 -3.73 13.94 7.39
C HIS A 151 -3.70 15.48 7.36
N ASN A 152 -2.54 16.05 7.03
CA ASN A 152 -2.34 17.50 6.88
C ASN A 152 -1.95 17.92 5.46
N ALA A 153 -1.84 16.96 4.53
CA ALA A 153 -1.62 17.20 3.12
C ALA A 153 -2.34 16.14 2.27
N PHE A 154 -2.74 16.52 1.06
CA PHE A 154 -3.54 15.68 0.18
C PHE A 154 -2.95 15.71 -1.23
N TRP A 155 -2.43 14.57 -1.68
CA TRP A 155 -1.87 14.39 -3.01
C TRP A 155 -2.72 13.42 -3.81
N SER A 156 -2.68 13.53 -5.14
CA SER A 156 -3.39 12.60 -6.02
C SER A 156 -2.57 12.32 -7.27
N VAL A 157 -2.62 11.08 -7.77
CA VAL A 157 -2.06 10.74 -9.08
C VAL A 157 -2.89 11.32 -10.23
N GLY A 158 -4.10 11.81 -9.95
CA GLY A 158 -4.91 12.57 -10.89
C GLY A 158 -4.27 13.94 -11.15
N LEU A 159 -3.59 14.09 -12.28
CA LEU A 159 -2.80 15.29 -12.59
C LEU A 159 -3.63 16.59 -12.72
N SER A 160 -4.94 16.45 -12.93
CA SER A 160 -5.90 17.56 -12.98
C SER A 160 -6.51 17.91 -11.62
N MET A 161 -6.25 17.12 -10.56
CA MET A 161 -6.76 17.36 -9.22
C MET A 161 -6.19 18.67 -8.65
N GLY A 162 -7.08 19.54 -8.16
CA GLY A 162 -6.73 20.91 -7.76
C GLY A 162 -6.35 21.84 -8.92
N ARG A 163 -6.51 21.39 -10.18
CA ARG A 163 -6.19 22.12 -11.41
C ARG A 163 -7.36 22.15 -12.42
N GLY A 164 -8.59 22.03 -11.93
CA GLY A 164 -9.81 22.12 -12.76
C GLY A 164 -10.50 20.79 -13.07
N ALA A 165 -10.07 19.66 -12.47
CA ALA A 165 -10.86 18.44 -12.50
C ALA A 165 -12.28 18.65 -11.95
N VAL A 166 -13.29 18.13 -12.64
CA VAL A 166 -14.69 18.14 -12.19
C VAL A 166 -14.96 16.84 -11.44
N VAL A 167 -14.84 16.89 -10.11
CA VAL A 167 -15.08 15.76 -9.20
C VAL A 167 -15.85 16.24 -7.97
N PRO A 168 -16.51 15.35 -7.21
CA PRO A 168 -17.13 15.75 -5.95
C PRO A 168 -16.12 16.42 -5.01
N ASP A 169 -16.46 17.63 -4.53
CA ASP A 169 -15.55 18.38 -3.67
C ASP A 169 -15.49 17.77 -2.26
N THR A 170 -14.30 17.27 -1.90
CA THR A 170 -14.03 16.72 -0.56
C THR A 170 -13.62 17.78 0.46
N GLY A 171 -13.43 19.04 0.05
CA GLY A 171 -12.97 20.13 0.91
C GLY A 171 -11.46 20.12 1.19
N HIS A 172 -10.69 19.32 0.44
CA HIS A 172 -9.25 19.18 0.63
C HIS A 172 -8.47 19.81 -0.53
N ALA A 173 -7.35 20.46 -0.21
CA ALA A 173 -6.45 21.07 -1.19
C ALA A 173 -5.58 20.02 -1.89
N TRP A 174 -6.16 19.30 -2.85
CA TRP A 174 -5.47 18.26 -3.62
C TRP A 174 -4.34 18.84 -4.47
N LYS A 175 -3.15 18.24 -4.36
CA LYS A 175 -2.00 18.53 -5.23
C LYS A 175 -1.70 17.32 -6.12
N PRO A 176 -1.44 17.52 -7.41
CA PRO A 176 -1.07 16.41 -8.26
C PRO A 176 0.35 15.92 -7.95
N VAL A 177 0.55 14.61 -8.07
CA VAL A 177 1.84 13.94 -7.94
C VAL A 177 1.95 12.86 -9.01
N LEU A 178 3.16 12.59 -9.50
CA LEU A 178 3.40 11.45 -10.38
C LEU A 178 3.69 10.21 -9.53
N PRO A 179 3.12 9.03 -9.85
CA PRO A 179 3.50 7.81 -9.17
C PRO A 179 4.99 7.50 -9.43
N PRO A 180 5.73 7.00 -8.43
CA PRO A 180 7.11 6.56 -8.63
C PRO A 180 7.16 5.37 -9.60
N VAL A 181 8.26 5.30 -10.37
CA VAL A 181 8.54 4.19 -11.29
C VAL A 181 9.88 3.54 -10.92
N CYS A 182 9.85 2.39 -10.27
CA CYS A 182 11.05 1.74 -9.70
C CYS A 182 11.50 0.51 -10.51
N VAL A 183 11.95 0.72 -11.76
CA VAL A 183 12.19 -0.37 -12.74
C VAL A 183 13.12 -1.48 -12.22
N ASP A 184 14.10 -1.15 -11.38
CA ASP A 184 15.11 -2.09 -10.87
C ASP A 184 14.53 -3.21 -10.00
N HIS A 185 13.32 -3.05 -9.46
CA HIS A 185 12.67 -4.05 -8.60
C HIS A 185 11.77 -5.05 -9.34
N ARG A 186 11.64 -4.93 -10.67
CA ARG A 186 10.70 -5.71 -11.50
C ARG A 186 10.79 -7.23 -11.28
N ASP A 187 12.00 -7.78 -11.14
CA ASP A 187 12.22 -9.22 -11.02
C ASP A 187 11.79 -9.81 -9.67
N ALA A 188 11.89 -9.03 -8.59
CA ALA A 188 11.34 -9.44 -7.29
C ALA A 188 9.81 -9.58 -7.39
N LEU A 189 9.14 -8.69 -8.12
CA LEU A 189 7.68 -8.74 -8.27
C LEU A 189 7.20 -9.88 -9.15
N VAL A 190 7.94 -10.21 -10.22
CA VAL A 190 7.58 -11.39 -11.03
C VAL A 190 7.59 -12.66 -10.16
N ARG A 191 8.48 -12.74 -9.16
CA ARG A 191 8.49 -13.86 -8.20
C ARG A 191 7.34 -13.80 -7.20
N ILE A 192 7.03 -12.61 -6.68
CA ILE A 192 5.92 -12.39 -5.73
C ILE A 192 4.57 -12.70 -6.39
N CYS A 193 4.34 -12.15 -7.58
CA CYS A 193 3.04 -12.16 -8.29
C CYS A 193 2.90 -13.30 -9.31
N GLY A 194 4.00 -13.89 -9.78
CA GLY A 194 4.01 -14.89 -10.86
C GLY A 194 3.85 -16.34 -10.43
N GLY A 195 3.58 -16.61 -9.14
CA GLY A 195 3.33 -17.94 -8.61
C GLY A 195 2.00 -18.54 -9.11
N GLY A 196 1.96 -18.95 -10.38
CA GLY A 196 0.78 -19.59 -10.99
C GLY A 196 0.87 -19.85 -12.49
N VAL A 197 1.78 -19.21 -13.22
CA VAL A 197 1.96 -19.51 -14.65
C VAL A 197 3.19 -20.40 -14.81
N GLY A 198 2.96 -21.71 -14.83
CA GLY A 198 3.96 -22.65 -15.30
C GLY A 198 4.52 -22.16 -16.64
N ARG A 199 5.85 -22.07 -16.75
CA ARG A 199 6.54 -21.80 -18.01
C ARG A 199 6.09 -22.86 -19.04
N LYS A 200 5.03 -22.59 -19.80
CA LYS A 200 4.81 -23.29 -21.06
C LYS A 200 5.94 -22.83 -21.96
N ARG A 201 6.99 -23.66 -22.06
CA ARG A 201 7.96 -23.57 -23.16
C ARG A 201 7.13 -23.58 -24.44
N ILE A 202 7.08 -22.44 -25.13
CA ILE A 202 6.65 -22.40 -26.51
C ILE A 202 7.67 -23.27 -27.26
N ARG A 203 7.29 -24.51 -27.59
CA ARG A 203 8.03 -25.29 -28.57
C ARG A 203 7.86 -24.53 -29.88
N GLN A 204 8.93 -23.90 -30.36
CA GLN A 204 9.03 -23.49 -31.76
C GLN A 204 8.84 -24.76 -32.59
N GLN A 205 7.67 -24.90 -33.22
CA GLN A 205 7.54 -25.81 -34.36
C GLN A 205 8.28 -25.13 -35.51
N GLY A 206 9.47 -25.65 -35.82
CA GLY A 206 10.13 -25.32 -37.07
C GLY A 206 9.27 -25.82 -38.23
N HIS A 207 8.80 -24.91 -39.07
CA HIS A 207 8.38 -25.26 -40.41
C HIS A 207 9.64 -25.52 -41.23
N GLY A 208 9.89 -26.81 -41.47
CA GLY A 208 10.81 -27.25 -42.50
C GLY A 208 10.23 -26.91 -43.87
N VAL A 209 11.12 -26.39 -44.71
CA VAL A 209 10.97 -26.12 -46.15
C VAL A 209 10.66 -27.41 -46.92
#